data_AF-A0A3M3YC67-F1
#
_entry.id   AF-A0A3M3YC67-F1
#
_cell.length_a   1.000
_cell.length_b   1.000
_cell.length_c   1.000
_cell.angle_alpha   90.00
_cell.angle_beta   90.00
_cell.angle_gamma   90.00
#
_symmetry.space_group_name_H-M   'P 1'
#
loop_
_entity.id
_entity.type
_entity.pdbx_description
1 polymer ?
#
loop_
_entity_poly.entity_id
_entity_poly.type
_entity_poly.pdbx_seq_one_letter_code
_entity_poly.pdbx_strand_id
1 'polypeptide(L)'
;MRAIRLFRVAGNQSVLVLDLPRRKGLSEACVVVKSAVRSRVHHQYFNDSESCSGFVQSFSQRNASYAVAGLLAQKDVAGAQ
;
A
#
# COMPACT_ATOMS: atom_id res chain seq x y z
N MET A 1 -9.15 -0.61 17.80
CA MET A 1 -9.36 0.00 16.46
C MET A 1 -8.30 -0.54 15.53
N ARG A 2 -8.63 -0.91 14.29
CA ARG A 2 -7.62 -1.38 13.31
C ARG A 2 -6.86 -0.20 12.73
N ALA A 3 -5.56 -0.38 12.49
CA ALA A 3 -4.74 0.68 11.94
C ALA A 3 -5.16 0.97 10.50
N ILE A 4 -5.61 2.19 10.26
CA ILE A 4 -5.93 2.72 8.94
C ILE A 4 -5.13 4.00 8.79
N ARG A 5 -4.34 4.10 7.72
CA ARG A 5 -3.52 5.29 7.47
C ARG A 5 -3.69 5.75 6.04
N LEU A 6 -4.07 7.01 5.90
CA LEU A 6 -4.19 7.68 4.61
C LEU A 6 -3.06 8.70 4.49
N PHE A 7 -2.28 8.57 3.43
CA PHE A 7 -1.24 9.51 3.04
C PHE A 7 -1.69 10.24 1.79
N ARG A 8 -1.76 11.56 1.85
CA ARG A 8 -1.98 12.40 0.67
C ARG A 8 -0.63 12.71 0.03
N VAL A 9 -0.58 12.57 -1.29
CA VAL A 9 0.57 12.89 -2.14
C VAL A 9 0.13 13.99 -3.11
N ALA A 10 1.07 14.78 -3.64
CA ALA A 10 0.77 15.88 -4.55
C ALA A 10 -0.05 15.43 -5.78
N GLY A 11 -0.83 16.35 -6.36
CA GLY A 11 -1.57 16.09 -7.61
C GLY A 11 -2.74 15.11 -7.46
N ASN A 12 -3.50 15.18 -6.35
CA ASN A 12 -4.64 14.30 -6.04
C ASN A 12 -4.28 12.80 -5.93
N GLN A 13 -3.03 12.51 -5.61
CA GLN A 13 -2.52 11.16 -5.41
C GLN A 13 -2.64 10.78 -3.93
N SER A 14 -2.82 9.50 -3.64
CA SER A 14 -2.97 9.04 -2.26
C SER A 14 -2.58 7.59 -2.07
N VAL A 15 -2.13 7.24 -0.87
CA VAL A 15 -1.91 5.85 -0.46
C VAL A 15 -2.72 5.57 0.80
N LEU A 16 -3.52 4.52 0.76
CA LEU A 16 -4.28 4.01 1.90
C LEU A 16 -3.66 2.69 2.35
N VAL A 17 -3.31 2.59 3.63
CA VAL A 17 -2.75 1.40 4.24
C VAL A 17 -3.73 0.89 5.29
N LEU A 18 -4.09 -0.39 5.18
CA LEU A 18 -5.13 -1.03 5.98
C LEU A 18 -4.59 -2.29 6.64
N ASP A 19 -4.88 -2.46 7.92
CA ASP A 19 -4.83 -3.74 8.61
C ASP A 19 -6.17 -4.48 8.44
N LEU A 20 -6.16 -5.63 7.76
CA LEU A 20 -7.34 -6.42 7.39
C LEU A 20 -7.56 -7.58 8.38
N PRO A 21 -8.80 -8.12 8.47
CA PRO A 21 -9.06 -9.27 9.32
C PRO A 21 -8.23 -10.46 8.89
N ARG A 22 -7.79 -11.27 9.86
CA ARG A 22 -7.14 -12.54 9.55
C ARG A 22 -8.02 -13.40 8.64
N ARG A 23 -7.41 -13.96 7.60
CA ARG A 23 -8.04 -14.90 6.68
C ARG A 23 -7.16 -16.13 6.56
N LYS A 24 -7.75 -17.31 6.71
CA LYS A 24 -7.05 -18.62 6.62
C LYS A 24 -5.82 -18.73 7.55
N GLY A 25 -5.87 -18.10 8.73
CA GLY A 25 -4.79 -18.11 9.71
C GLY A 25 -3.70 -17.04 9.52
N LEU A 26 -3.73 -16.28 8.42
CA LEU A 26 -2.76 -15.21 8.14
C LEU A 26 -3.37 -13.84 8.43
N SER A 27 -2.55 -12.93 8.95
CA SER A 27 -2.86 -11.50 9.02
C SER A 27 -2.56 -10.84 7.67
N GLU A 28 -3.30 -9.81 7.31
CA GLU A 28 -3.21 -9.20 5.98
C GLU A 28 -3.13 -7.67 6.10
N ALA A 29 -2.12 -7.07 5.47
CA ALA A 29 -2.08 -5.65 5.23
C ALA A 29 -2.38 -5.36 3.75
N CYS A 30 -3.20 -4.34 3.51
CA CYS A 30 -3.55 -3.91 2.16
C CYS A 30 -3.07 -2.47 1.94
N VAL A 31 -2.30 -2.26 0.88
CA VAL A 31 -1.81 -0.95 0.45
C VAL A 31 -2.47 -0.59 -0.87
N VAL A 32 -3.39 0.36 -0.84
CA VAL A 32 -4.05 0.91 -2.02
C VAL A 32 -3.33 2.19 -2.43
N VAL A 33 -2.70 2.17 -3.60
CA VAL A 33 -2.01 3.31 -4.20
C VAL A 33 -2.90 3.87 -5.30
N LYS A 34 -3.27 5.14 -5.18
CA LYS A 34 -4.06 5.86 -6.18
C LYS A 34 -3.21 7.01 -6.74
N SER A 35 -2.99 7.01 -8.04
CA SER A 35 -2.46 8.16 -8.77
C SER A 35 -3.58 8.89 -9.52
N ALA A 36 -3.24 9.99 -10.20
CA ALA A 36 -4.18 10.72 -11.04
C ALA A 36 -4.68 9.89 -12.24
N VAL A 37 -3.92 8.88 -12.67
CA VAL A 37 -4.16 8.14 -13.92
C VAL A 37 -4.48 6.66 -13.71
N ARG A 38 -4.08 6.06 -12.57
CA ARG A 38 -4.37 4.65 -12.26
C ARG A 38 -4.34 4.36 -10.78
N SER A 39 -4.87 3.21 -10.39
CA SER A 39 -4.78 2.67 -9.04
C SER A 39 -4.16 1.29 -9.04
N ARG A 40 -3.52 0.93 -7.94
CA ARG A 40 -2.99 -0.42 -7.69
C ARG A 40 -3.21 -0.81 -6.23
N VAL A 41 -3.52 -2.07 -6.01
CA VAL A 41 -3.67 -2.65 -4.67
C VAL A 41 -2.56 -3.67 -4.46
N HIS A 42 -1.90 -3.60 -3.31
CA HIS A 42 -0.88 -4.54 -2.89
C HIS A 42 -1.34 -5.22 -1.60
N HIS A 43 -1.38 -6.55 -1.62
CA HIS A 43 -1.69 -7.36 -0.45
C HIS A 43 -0.38 -7.93 0.10
N GLN A 44 -0.19 -7.81 1.40
CA GLN A 44 0.94 -8.38 2.12
C GLN A 44 0.42 -9.24 3.26
N TYR A 45 0.92 -10.46 3.35
CA TYR A 45 0.49 -11.44 4.34
C TYR A 45 1.55 -11.62 5.41
N PHE A 46 1.10 -11.75 6.65
CA PHE A 46 1.93 -11.91 7.84
C PHE A 46 1.45 -13.10 8.65
N ASN A 47 2.38 -13.82 9.28
CA ASN A 47 2.05 -14.98 10.10
C ASN A 47 1.32 -14.58 11.39
N ASP A 48 1.71 -13.46 11.99
CA ASP A 48 1.16 -12.94 13.23
C ASP A 48 0.53 -11.55 13.05
N SER A 49 -0.31 -11.13 14.00
CA SER A 49 -0.99 -9.83 13.95
C SER A 49 -0.10 -8.66 14.36
N GLU A 50 0.94 -8.91 15.16
CA GLU A 50 1.84 -7.87 15.66
C GLU A 50 2.72 -7.35 14.52
N SER A 51 3.29 -8.24 13.71
CA SER A 51 4.05 -7.93 12.49
C SER A 51 3.20 -7.16 11.48
N CYS A 52 1.93 -7.57 11.29
CA CYS A 52 0.99 -6.87 10.40
C CYS A 52 0.73 -5.45 10.87
N SER A 53 0.37 -5.29 12.16
CA SER A 53 0.14 -3.99 12.77
C SER A 53 1.42 -3.12 12.74
N GLY A 54 2.58 -3.70 13.01
CA GLY A 54 3.89 -3.04 12.96
C GLY A 54 4.21 -2.51 11.56
N PHE A 55 3.92 -3.28 10.51
CA PHE A 55 4.04 -2.81 9.12
C PHE A 55 3.14 -1.60 8.85
N VAL A 56 1.85 -1.67 9.21
CA VAL A 56 0.92 -0.55 8.98
C VAL A 56 1.33 0.70 9.78
N GLN A 57 1.78 0.52 11.03
CA GLN A 57 2.21 1.62 11.91
C GLN A 57 3.59 2.19 11.55
N SER A 58 4.48 1.42 10.93
CA SER A 58 5.77 1.92 10.45
C SER A 58 5.70 2.59 9.07
N PHE A 59 4.62 2.36 8.30
CA PHE A 59 4.46 2.94 6.97
C PHE A 59 4.51 4.48 7.02
N SER A 60 5.40 5.11 6.26
CA SER A 60 5.61 6.56 6.34
C SER A 60 5.14 7.30 5.08
N GLN A 61 5.09 8.64 5.18
CA GLN A 61 4.87 9.52 4.02
C GLN A 61 5.90 9.27 2.90
N ARG A 62 7.15 8.95 3.26
CA ARG A 62 8.21 8.62 2.29
C ARG A 62 7.87 7.33 1.53
N ASN A 63 7.41 6.28 2.23
CA ASN A 63 6.95 5.05 1.58
C ASN A 63 5.78 5.32 0.63
N ALA A 64 4.82 6.17 1.04
CA ALA A 64 3.68 6.54 0.20
C ALA A 64 4.13 7.25 -1.10
N SER A 65 5.03 8.23 -1.01
CA SER A 65 5.57 8.94 -2.17
C SER A 65 6.29 7.99 -3.14
N TYR A 66 7.10 7.05 -2.63
CA TYR A 66 7.77 6.05 -3.48
C TYR A 66 6.79 5.08 -4.13
N ALA A 67 5.76 4.62 -3.41
CA ALA A 67 4.75 3.74 -3.96
C ALA A 67 4.01 4.40 -5.14
N VAL A 68 3.67 5.69 -5.00
CA VAL A 68 3.05 6.46 -6.10
C VAL A 68 4.03 6.70 -7.25
N ALA A 69 5.29 7.06 -6.96
CA ALA A 69 6.32 7.22 -8.00
C ALA A 69 6.55 5.94 -8.79
N GLY A 70 6.66 4.78 -8.12
CA GLY A 70 6.76 3.48 -8.76
C GLY A 70 5.53 3.13 -9.60
N LEU A 71 4.33 3.46 -9.10
CA LEU A 71 3.10 3.33 -9.88
C LEU A 71 3.08 4.25 -11.10
N LEU A 72 3.72 5.42 -11.10
CA LEU A 72 3.80 6.29 -12.28
C LEU A 72 4.88 5.83 -13.27
N ALA A 73 6.02 5.35 -12.77
CA ALA A 73 7.17 4.91 -13.57
C ALA A 73 6.94 3.62 -14.36
N GLN A 74 5.98 2.77 -13.98
CA GLN A 74 5.59 1.57 -14.73
C GLN A 74 4.88 1.87 -16.07
N LYS A 75 5.23 2.97 -16.76
CA LYS A 75 4.72 3.34 -18.09
C LYS A 75 5.63 2.83 -19.22
N ASP A 76 6.85 2.36 -18.91
CA ASP A 76 7.85 1.97 -19.93
C ASP A 76 8.13 0.46 -20.05
N VAL A 77 7.47 -0.42 -19.27
CA VAL A 77 7.78 -1.88 -19.26
C VAL A 77 6.59 -2.74 -19.70
N ALA A 78 5.76 -2.23 -20.60
CA ALA A 78 4.68 -3.01 -21.26
C ALA A 78 4.99 -3.29 -22.74
N GLY A 79 6.26 -3.14 -23.17
CA GLY A 79 6.71 -3.32 -24.55
C GLY A 79 8.01 -4.09 -24.72
N ALA A 80 8.40 -4.91 -23.73
CA ALA A 80 9.55 -5.81 -23.85
C ALA A 80 9.22 -7.15 -23.17
N GLN A 81 8.48 -8.00 -23.87
CA GLN A 81 8.46 -9.45 -23.69
C GLN A 81 8.56 -10.10 -25.06
#